data_AF-A0A957RKP0-F1
#
_entry.id   AF-A0A957RKP0-F1
#
_cell.length_a   1.000
_cell.length_b   1.000
_cell.length_c   1.000
_cell.angle_alpha   90.00
_cell.angle_beta   90.00
_cell.angle_gamma   90.00
#
_symmetry.space_group_name_H-M   'P 1'
#
loop_
_entity.id
_entity.type
_entity.pdbx_description
1 polymer ?
#
loop_
_entity_poly.entity_id
_entity_poly.type
_entity_poly.pdbx_seq_one_letter_code
_entity_poly.pdbx_strand_id
1 'polypeptide(L)'
;IAQKLTNTSGETKQWGYQANGNWFRDIHWIRGSGAQEFDTLIDPKTSQFNQQPIVDIVQLVASDFYHSMGISPSPADLDAGSGGIEAGQSAMKYEGAWWFPRMVTPEMRDSGTAVDFDVVLMPKQQDENRPHRGWAEGVVMFSTAP
;
A
#
# COMPACT_ATOMS: atom_id res chain seq x y z
N ILE A 1 -2.70 11.64 -10.26
CA ILE A 1 -1.68 10.93 -11.08
C ILE A 1 -2.16 9.53 -11.45
N ALA A 2 -2.51 8.68 -10.47
CA ALA A 2 -2.97 7.31 -10.71
C ALA A 2 -4.03 7.18 -11.83
N GLN A 3 -5.10 7.99 -11.81
CA GLN A 3 -6.13 8.00 -12.87
C GLN A 3 -5.56 8.18 -14.29
N LYS A 4 -4.50 8.98 -14.47
CA LYS A 4 -3.88 9.21 -15.78
C LYS A 4 -3.02 8.02 -16.24
N LEU A 5 -2.54 7.22 -15.29
CA LEU A 5 -1.71 6.04 -15.54
C LEU A 5 -2.54 4.76 -15.70
N THR A 6 -3.80 4.79 -15.30
CA THR A 6 -4.74 3.68 -15.46
C THR A 6 -5.21 3.58 -16.92
N ASN A 7 -5.07 2.39 -17.49
CA ASN A 7 -5.66 2.00 -18.76
C ASN A 7 -6.09 0.53 -18.71
N THR A 8 -7.39 0.30 -18.54
CA THR A 8 -7.97 -1.05 -18.40
C THR A 8 -8.77 -1.50 -19.63
N SER A 9 -8.70 -0.76 -20.75
CA SER A 9 -9.50 -1.07 -21.95
C SER A 9 -8.85 -2.11 -22.89
N GLY A 10 -7.59 -2.46 -22.67
CA GLY A 10 -6.85 -3.44 -23.48
C GLY A 10 -6.87 -4.86 -22.91
N GLU A 11 -6.29 -5.80 -23.65
CA GLU A 11 -6.09 -7.19 -23.20
C GLU A 11 -5.20 -7.25 -21.96
N THR A 12 -4.14 -6.45 -21.94
CA THR A 12 -3.31 -6.23 -20.75
C THR A 12 -3.77 -4.96 -20.05
N LYS A 13 -4.47 -5.14 -18.93
CA LYS A 13 -4.87 -4.02 -18.07
C LYS A 13 -3.65 -3.44 -17.36
N GLN A 14 -3.67 -2.12 -17.21
CA GLN A 14 -2.68 -1.31 -16.51
C GLN A 14 -3.38 -0.42 -15.48
N TRP A 15 -2.88 -0.40 -14.26
CA TRP A 15 -3.45 0.37 -13.15
C TRP A 15 -2.49 1.43 -12.67
N GLY A 16 -3.04 2.56 -12.24
CA GLY A 16 -2.24 3.64 -11.69
C GLY A 16 -1.68 3.33 -10.31
N TYR A 17 -2.33 2.49 -9.51
CA TYR A 17 -1.91 2.21 -8.14
C TYR A 17 -2.33 0.80 -7.69
N GLN A 18 -1.50 0.10 -6.92
CA GLN A 18 -1.86 -1.16 -6.27
C GLN A 18 -2.11 -0.92 -4.77
N ALA A 19 -3.38 -0.85 -4.37
CA ALA A 19 -3.75 -0.88 -2.96
C ALA A 19 -3.43 -2.24 -2.33
N ASN A 20 -3.06 -2.26 -1.05
CA ASN A 20 -2.82 -3.51 -0.32
C ASN A 20 -4.12 -4.15 0.18
N GLY A 21 -5.22 -3.40 0.24
CA GLY A 21 -6.54 -3.89 0.64
C GLY A 21 -6.65 -4.22 2.13
N ASN A 22 -5.71 -3.75 2.94
CA ASN A 22 -5.65 -4.01 4.38
C ASN A 22 -5.30 -2.72 5.11
N TRP A 23 -6.13 -2.29 6.07
CA TRP A 23 -5.97 -0.98 6.72
C TRP A 23 -4.58 -0.75 7.32
N PHE A 24 -3.94 -1.80 7.87
CA PHE A 24 -2.62 -1.69 8.49
C PHE A 24 -1.48 -1.58 7.46
N ARG A 25 -1.69 -2.09 6.23
CA ARG A 25 -0.76 -1.95 5.10
C ARG A 25 -0.94 -0.61 4.40
N ASP A 26 -2.16 -0.09 4.41
CA ASP A 26 -2.55 1.18 3.83
C ASP A 26 -2.65 2.31 4.89
N ILE A 27 -2.11 2.05 6.08
CA ILE A 27 -2.20 2.91 7.28
C ILE A 27 -1.66 4.32 7.05
N HIS A 28 -0.71 4.46 6.12
CA HIS A 28 -0.14 5.75 5.78
C HIS A 28 -1.18 6.72 5.20
N TRP A 29 -2.23 6.23 4.52
CA TRP A 29 -3.33 7.08 4.04
C TRP A 29 -4.10 7.64 5.24
N ILE A 30 -4.30 6.84 6.30
CA ILE A 30 -5.00 7.28 7.51
C ILE A 30 -4.17 8.37 8.20
N ARG A 31 -2.88 8.09 8.42
CA ARG A 31 -1.95 9.04 9.05
C ARG A 31 -1.70 10.28 8.18
N GLY A 32 -1.93 10.19 6.87
CA GLY A 32 -1.98 11.30 5.93
C GLY A 32 -2.91 12.42 6.35
N SER A 33 -4.02 12.06 6.99
CA SER A 33 -5.03 13.00 7.50
C SER A 33 -4.65 13.70 8.81
N GLY A 34 -3.59 13.25 9.49
CA GLY A 34 -3.27 13.64 10.87
C GLY A 34 -4.06 12.86 11.95
N ALA A 35 -5.07 12.08 11.56
CA ALA A 35 -5.80 11.21 12.49
C ALA A 35 -4.95 10.00 12.93
N GLN A 36 -5.35 9.38 14.04
CA GLN A 36 -4.71 8.20 14.60
C GLN A 36 -5.74 7.14 14.98
N GLU A 37 -5.40 5.88 14.69
CA GLU A 37 -6.24 4.70 14.84
C GLU A 37 -6.57 4.36 16.30
N PHE A 38 -5.68 4.76 17.21
CA PHE A 38 -5.77 4.54 18.65
C PHE A 38 -5.44 5.84 19.42
N ASP A 39 -5.82 5.92 20.68
CA ASP A 39 -5.50 7.07 21.55
C ASP A 39 -3.99 7.28 21.76
N THR A 40 -3.22 6.21 21.89
CA THR A 40 -1.74 6.25 22.00
C THR A 40 -1.05 5.26 21.08
N LEU A 41 0.23 5.50 20.77
CA LEU A 41 1.06 4.54 20.01
C LEU A 41 1.62 3.42 20.88
N ILE A 42 1.87 3.72 22.16
CA ILE A 42 2.39 2.79 23.16
C ILE A 42 1.27 2.53 24.16
N ASP A 43 0.96 1.26 24.38
CA ASP A 43 -0.10 0.80 25.27
C ASP A 43 -1.49 1.42 24.99
N PRO A 44 -2.04 1.26 23.77
CA PRO A 44 -3.32 1.85 23.37
C PRO A 44 -4.47 1.32 24.23
N LYS A 45 -5.39 2.20 24.62
CA LYS A 45 -6.56 1.85 25.46
C LYS A 45 -7.88 2.07 24.74
N THR A 46 -7.90 2.93 23.73
CA THR A 46 -9.12 3.32 23.03
C THR A 46 -8.94 3.21 21.53
N SER A 47 -9.87 2.49 20.89
CA SER A 47 -9.99 2.45 19.43
C SER A 47 -10.66 3.71 18.92
N GLN A 48 -10.13 4.27 17.82
CA GLN A 48 -10.60 5.52 17.23
C GLN A 48 -11.01 5.38 15.75
N PHE A 49 -11.17 4.14 15.25
CA PHE A 49 -11.46 3.87 13.83
C PHE A 49 -12.77 4.46 13.31
N ASN A 50 -13.68 4.87 14.19
CA ASN A 50 -14.95 5.50 13.83
C ASN A 50 -14.87 7.03 13.64
N GLN A 51 -13.68 7.63 13.80
CA GLN A 51 -13.48 9.03 13.45
C GLN A 51 -13.67 9.22 11.95
N GLN A 52 -14.39 10.27 11.55
CA GLN A 52 -14.73 10.52 10.14
C GLN A 52 -13.51 10.49 9.19
N PRO A 53 -12.35 11.11 9.51
CA PRO A 53 -11.19 11.06 8.63
C PRO A 53 -10.66 9.63 8.38
N ILE A 54 -10.78 8.74 9.36
CA ILE A 54 -10.35 7.34 9.21
C ILE A 54 -11.36 6.58 8.35
N VAL A 55 -12.65 6.78 8.59
CA VAL A 55 -13.74 6.19 7.79
C VAL A 55 -13.59 6.58 6.32
N ASP A 56 -13.36 7.86 6.04
CA ASP A 56 -13.20 8.39 4.67
C ASP A 56 -12.01 7.74 3.95
N ILE A 57 -10.88 7.57 4.63
CA ILE A 57 -9.71 6.92 4.05
C ILE A 57 -9.94 5.42 3.82
N VAL A 58 -10.56 4.73 4.78
CA VAL A 58 -10.88 3.31 4.62
C VAL A 58 -11.82 3.11 3.44
N GLN A 59 -12.86 3.94 3.32
CA GLN A 59 -13.77 3.92 2.17
C GLN A 59 -13.02 4.18 0.86
N LEU A 60 -12.15 5.19 0.83
CA LEU A 60 -11.37 5.55 -0.34
C LEU A 60 -10.48 4.40 -0.82
N VAL A 61 -9.68 3.80 0.07
CA VAL A 61 -8.69 2.80 -0.31
C VAL A 61 -9.29 1.40 -0.46
N ALA A 62 -10.25 1.04 0.39
CA ALA A 62 -10.83 -0.32 0.41
C ALA A 62 -12.01 -0.50 -0.56
N SER A 63 -12.55 0.58 -1.13
CA SER A 63 -13.66 0.51 -2.09
C SER A 63 -13.43 1.40 -3.29
N ASP A 64 -13.28 2.72 -3.08
CA ASP A 64 -13.41 3.67 -4.17
C ASP A 64 -12.27 3.53 -5.18
N PHE A 65 -11.05 3.23 -4.72
CA PHE A 65 -9.90 2.93 -5.58
C PHE A 65 -10.18 1.81 -6.60
N TYR A 66 -10.95 0.79 -6.22
CA TYR A 66 -11.29 -0.33 -7.08
C TYR A 66 -12.51 -0.06 -7.95
N HIS A 67 -13.57 0.48 -7.36
CA HIS A 67 -14.90 0.47 -7.98
C HIS A 67 -15.30 1.80 -8.60
N SER A 68 -15.12 2.89 -7.87
CA SER A 68 -15.59 4.22 -8.29
C SER A 68 -14.54 4.96 -9.11
N MET A 69 -13.28 4.87 -8.69
CA MET A 69 -12.13 5.49 -9.35
C MET A 69 -11.50 4.55 -10.38
N GLY A 70 -11.63 3.23 -10.20
CA GLY A 70 -11.07 2.22 -11.10
C GLY A 70 -9.54 2.29 -11.26
N ILE A 71 -8.84 2.86 -10.29
CA ILE A 71 -7.39 3.11 -10.37
C ILE A 71 -6.53 1.98 -9.83
N SER A 72 -7.15 1.05 -9.10
CA SER A 72 -6.49 -0.11 -8.51
C SER A 72 -7.11 -1.41 -9.00
N PRO A 73 -6.31 -2.48 -9.15
CA PRO A 73 -6.85 -3.81 -9.43
C PRO A 73 -7.70 -4.28 -8.26
N SER A 74 -8.82 -4.93 -8.56
CA SER A 74 -9.65 -5.54 -7.50
C SER A 74 -8.92 -6.74 -6.86
N PRO A 75 -9.31 -7.17 -5.66
CA PRO A 75 -8.78 -8.41 -5.08
C PRO A 75 -8.89 -9.61 -6.03
N ALA A 76 -9.98 -9.71 -6.80
CA ALA A 76 -10.16 -10.77 -7.79
C ALA A 76 -9.20 -10.68 -8.98
N ASP A 77 -8.84 -9.46 -9.43
CA ASP A 77 -7.81 -9.29 -10.47
C ASP A 77 -6.44 -9.79 -9.96
N LEU A 78 -6.10 -9.46 -8.70
CA LEU A 78 -4.84 -9.88 -8.06
C LEU A 78 -4.79 -11.40 -7.83
N ASP A 79 -5.87 -12.01 -7.37
CA ASP A 79 -5.96 -13.46 -7.17
C ASP A 79 -5.85 -14.24 -8.50
N ALA A 80 -6.29 -13.63 -9.61
CA ALA A 80 -6.11 -14.16 -10.96
C ALA A 80 -4.68 -13.95 -11.51
N GLY A 81 -3.77 -13.37 -10.72
CA GLY A 81 -2.38 -13.10 -11.09
C GLY A 81 -2.18 -11.85 -11.94
N SER A 82 -3.14 -10.91 -11.91
CA SER A 82 -3.11 -9.67 -12.72
C SER A 82 -3.06 -8.42 -11.84
N GLY A 83 -2.48 -7.34 -12.35
CA GLY A 83 -2.49 -6.03 -11.70
C GLY A 83 -1.42 -5.82 -10.62
N GLY A 84 -0.59 -6.82 -10.34
CA GLY A 84 0.56 -6.67 -9.45
C GLY A 84 1.61 -5.72 -10.02
N ILE A 85 2.23 -4.91 -9.16
CA ILE A 85 3.41 -4.10 -9.52
C ILE A 85 4.59 -5.00 -9.90
N GLU A 86 4.70 -6.17 -9.28
CA GLU A 86 5.69 -7.20 -9.59
C GLU A 86 5.57 -7.77 -11.00
N ALA A 87 4.40 -7.65 -11.62
CA ALA A 87 4.16 -8.02 -13.02
C ALA A 87 4.25 -6.80 -13.96
N GLY A 88 4.62 -5.62 -13.47
CA GLY A 88 4.63 -4.38 -14.25
C GLY A 88 3.24 -3.91 -14.68
N GLN A 89 2.18 -4.30 -13.97
CA GLN A 89 0.79 -3.96 -14.31
C GLN A 89 0.19 -2.87 -13.43
N SER A 90 0.87 -2.50 -12.34
CA SER A 90 0.54 -1.32 -11.54
C SER A 90 1.73 -0.37 -11.53
N ALA A 91 1.48 0.92 -11.78
CA ALA A 91 2.56 1.91 -11.85
C ALA A 91 3.15 2.29 -10.48
N MET A 92 2.38 2.16 -9.40
CA MET A 92 2.76 2.61 -8.07
C MET A 92 2.23 1.67 -6.99
N LYS A 93 2.98 1.53 -5.90
CA LYS A 93 2.56 0.79 -4.69
C LYS A 93 3.22 1.40 -3.46
N TYR A 94 2.47 1.54 -2.36
CA TYR A 94 3.07 1.79 -1.05
C TYR A 94 3.52 0.46 -0.43
N GLU A 95 4.83 0.31 -0.23
CA GLU A 95 5.40 -0.95 0.22
C GLU A 95 6.79 -0.80 0.86
N GLY A 96 7.21 -1.79 1.65
CA GLY A 96 8.55 -1.86 2.22
C GLY A 96 9.56 -2.65 1.37
N ALA A 97 10.83 -2.61 1.79
CA ALA A 97 11.94 -3.24 1.08
C ALA A 97 11.82 -4.77 0.94
N TRP A 98 11.06 -5.42 1.83
CA TRP A 98 10.77 -6.86 1.75
C TRP A 98 10.04 -7.28 0.47
N TRP A 99 9.46 -6.33 -0.28
CA TRP A 99 8.79 -6.62 -1.55
C TRP A 99 9.71 -6.63 -2.75
N PHE A 100 10.89 -6.01 -2.68
CA PHE A 100 11.80 -5.88 -3.82
C PHE A 100 12.19 -7.22 -4.46
N PRO A 101 12.40 -8.32 -3.71
CA PRO A 101 12.69 -9.63 -4.30
C PRO A 101 11.58 -10.18 -5.21
N ARG A 102 10.34 -9.67 -5.11
CA ARG A 102 9.25 -10.02 -6.04
C ARG A 102 9.35 -9.29 -7.38
N MET A 103 10.05 -8.16 -7.42
CA MET A 103 10.16 -7.29 -8.59
C MET A 103 11.52 -7.46 -9.29
N VAL A 104 12.56 -7.80 -8.53
CA VAL A 104 13.92 -7.90 -9.05
C VAL A 104 14.72 -8.99 -8.32
N THR A 105 15.27 -9.91 -9.10
CA THR A 105 16.32 -10.85 -8.70
C THR A 105 17.39 -10.89 -9.80
N PRO A 106 18.58 -11.47 -9.56
CA PRO A 106 19.57 -11.69 -10.62
C PRO A 106 18.97 -12.43 -11.82
N GLU A 107 18.21 -13.50 -11.58
CA GLU A 107 17.59 -14.31 -12.63
C GLU A 107 16.59 -13.50 -13.46
N MET A 108 15.77 -12.66 -12.80
CA MET A 108 14.83 -11.76 -13.49
C MET A 108 15.54 -10.71 -14.34
N ARG A 109 16.72 -10.23 -13.91
CA ARG A 109 17.53 -9.30 -14.72
C ARG A 109 18.08 -10.01 -15.95
N ASP A 110 18.60 -11.22 -15.77
CA ASP A 110 19.15 -12.02 -16.86
C ASP A 110 18.09 -12.43 -17.89
N SER A 111 16.85 -12.70 -17.44
CA SER A 111 15.71 -13.03 -18.30
C SER A 111 14.99 -11.82 -18.89
N GLY A 112 15.34 -10.59 -18.45
CA GLY A 112 14.67 -9.36 -18.88
C GLY A 112 13.25 -9.19 -18.32
N THR A 113 12.88 -9.92 -17.26
CA THR A 113 11.56 -9.82 -16.61
C THR A 113 11.57 -8.99 -15.33
N ALA A 114 12.73 -8.47 -14.92
CA ALA A 114 12.82 -7.57 -13.77
C ALA A 114 12.04 -6.28 -14.03
N VAL A 115 11.38 -5.78 -12.99
CA VAL A 115 10.71 -4.49 -13.02
C VAL A 115 11.70 -3.43 -12.55
N ASP A 116 11.93 -2.41 -13.38
CA ASP A 116 12.68 -1.23 -12.97
C ASP A 116 11.79 -0.33 -12.09
N PHE A 117 12.30 0.08 -10.94
CA PHE A 117 11.56 0.91 -9.98
C PHE A 117 12.47 1.90 -9.26
N ASP A 118 11.87 2.99 -8.81
CA ASP A 118 12.45 3.94 -7.88
C ASP A 118 11.69 3.92 -6.55
N VAL A 119 12.37 4.27 -5.47
CA VAL A 119 11.76 4.45 -4.15
C VAL A 119 11.73 5.93 -3.83
N VAL A 120 10.54 6.46 -3.62
CA VAL A 120 10.32 7.88 -3.31
C VAL A 120 9.62 8.06 -1.98
N LEU A 121 9.72 9.26 -1.41
CA LEU A 121 8.89 9.63 -0.28
C LEU A 121 7.42 9.63 -0.71
N MET A 122 6.57 9.05 0.12
CA MET A 122 5.12 9.16 -0.07
C MET A 122 4.70 10.63 -0.16
N PRO A 123 3.78 10.98 -1.08
CA PRO A 123 3.26 12.34 -1.17
C PRO A 123 2.74 12.86 0.17
N LYS A 124 2.92 14.17 0.38
CA LYS A 124 2.24 14.89 1.46
C LYS A 124 0.74 14.88 1.23
N GLN A 125 -0.02 14.79 2.32
CA GLN A 125 -1.49 14.87 2.31
C GLN A 125 -1.92 16.04 3.20
N GLN A 126 -2.97 15.90 4.00
CA GLN A 126 -3.50 16.98 4.83
C GLN A 126 -2.54 17.39 5.95
N ASP A 127 -1.85 16.42 6.58
CA ASP A 127 -0.78 16.70 7.53
C ASP A 127 0.59 16.71 6.83
N GLU A 128 1.10 17.92 6.57
CA GLU A 128 2.40 18.12 5.94
C GLU A 128 3.60 17.74 6.81
N ASN A 129 3.40 17.63 8.12
CA ASN A 129 4.42 17.35 9.12
C ASN A 129 4.39 15.90 9.59
N ARG A 130 3.50 15.07 9.02
CA ARG A 130 3.40 13.67 9.43
C ARG A 130 4.75 12.96 9.31
N PRO A 131 5.14 12.15 10.30
CA PRO A 131 6.32 11.31 10.15
C PRO A 131 6.04 10.21 9.10
N HIS A 132 7.08 9.85 8.34
CA HIS A 132 7.06 8.61 7.58
C HIS A 132 7.19 7.44 8.56
N ARG A 133 6.21 6.54 8.56
CA ARG A 133 6.19 5.38 9.45
C ARG A 133 6.83 4.18 8.76
N GLY A 134 7.93 3.70 9.33
CA GLY A 134 8.52 2.41 8.97
C GLY A 134 7.93 1.27 9.79
N TRP A 135 7.93 0.08 9.21
CA TRP A 135 7.76 -1.16 9.98
C TRP A 135 9.13 -1.55 10.52
N ALA A 136 9.18 -2.01 11.78
CA ALA A 136 10.39 -2.51 12.39
C ALA A 136 10.32 -4.04 12.46
N GLU A 137 11.41 -4.70 12.09
CA GLU A 137 11.61 -6.13 12.30
C GLU A 137 12.27 -6.36 13.66
N GLY A 138 11.89 -7.45 14.34
CA GLY A 138 12.47 -7.81 15.63
C GLY A 138 12.06 -9.21 16.07
N VAL A 139 12.93 -9.85 16.84
CA VAL A 139 12.62 -11.12 17.52
C VAL A 139 12.14 -10.79 18.93
N VAL A 140 10.92 -11.21 19.25
CA VAL A 140 10.36 -11.05 20.59
C VAL A 140 10.70 -12.30 21.41
N MET A 141 11.31 -12.11 22.57
CA MET A 141 11.48 -13.16 23.57
C MET A 141 10.55 -12.90 24.75
N PHE A 142 9.89 -13.94 25.25
CA PHE A 142 9.09 -13.81 26.46
C PHE A 142 10.02 -13.67 27.68
N SER A 143 9.57 -12.93 28.70
CA SER A 143 10.40 -12.56 29.84
C SER A 143 10.90 -13.73 30.69
N THR A 144 10.32 -14.91 30.49
CA THR A 144 10.69 -16.15 31.19
C THR A 144 11.25 -17.21 30.24
N ALA A 145 11.81 -16.80 29.11
CA ALA A 145 12.52 -17.71 28.21
C ALA A 145 13.61 -18.45 29.00
N PRO A 146 13.75 -19.79 28.83
CA PRO A 146 14.70 -20.60 29.57
C PRO A 146 16.15 -20.20 29.32
#